data_AF-A0A377TR98-F1
#
_entry.id   AF-A0A377TR98-F1
#
_cell.length_a   1.000
_cell.length_b   1.000
_cell.length_c   1.000
_cell.angle_alpha   90.00
_cell.angle_beta   90.00
_cell.angle_gamma   90.00
#
_symmetry.space_group_name_H-M   'P 1'
#
loop_
_entity.id
_entity.type
_entity.pdbx_description
1 polymer ?
#
loop_
_entity_poly.entity_id
_entity_poly.type
_entity_poly.pdbx_seq_one_letter_code
_entity_poly.pdbx_strand_id
1 'polypeptide(L)'
;MNLTRSQVTKYQITFVRTKGKKNRSIPISKELYEEIIALEGFRFFTDCYFQFLSVMDKTSIVLPRGQLTHVLLHTFAAHFMMSGGNILDLQKILGHHDIKMTMRYAHLAPLPP
;
A
#
# COMPACT_ATOMS: atom_id res chain seq x y z
N MET A 1 10.77 -0.50 3.76
CA MET A 1 9.98 -1.56 4.44
C MET A 1 10.34 -2.86 3.76
N ASN A 2 10.71 -3.91 4.48
CA ASN A 2 11.30 -5.11 3.88
C ASN A 2 10.34 -6.28 4.02
N LEU A 3 9.65 -6.63 2.94
CA LEU A 3 8.75 -7.79 2.92
C LEU A 3 9.58 -9.08 2.91
N THR A 4 9.33 -9.95 3.87
CA THR A 4 9.97 -11.28 3.96
C THR A 4 8.97 -12.38 3.63
N ARG A 5 9.49 -13.56 3.27
CA ARG A 5 8.67 -14.73 2.95
C ARG A 5 7.74 -15.15 4.09
N SER A 6 8.17 -14.98 5.35
CA SER A 6 7.33 -15.24 6.54
C SER A 6 6.12 -14.31 6.68
N GLN A 7 6.11 -13.17 6.00
CA GLN A 7 5.00 -12.21 6.04
C GLN A 7 3.94 -12.50 4.98
N VAL A 8 4.19 -13.45 4.08
CA VAL A 8 3.27 -13.81 2.99
C VAL A 8 2.67 -15.17 3.30
N THR A 9 1.36 -15.17 3.49
CA THR A 9 0.53 -16.37 3.65
C THR A 9 -0.42 -16.47 2.47
N LYS A 10 -1.08 -17.63 2.28
CA LYS A 10 -2.00 -17.83 1.16
C LYS A 10 -3.02 -16.68 1.07
N TYR A 11 -2.94 -15.92 -0.02
CA TYR A 11 -3.81 -14.78 -0.35
C TYR A 11 -3.79 -13.62 0.67
N GLN A 12 -2.73 -13.49 1.47
CA GLN A 12 -2.67 -12.45 2.48
C GLN A 12 -1.23 -12.03 2.80
N ILE A 13 -0.99 -10.73 2.94
CA ILE A 13 0.28 -10.15 3.37
C ILE A 13 0.13 -9.55 4.77
N THR A 14 1.02 -9.92 5.69
CA THR A 14 1.07 -9.39 7.06
C THR A 14 2.22 -8.40 7.24
N PHE A 15 1.88 -7.14 7.45
CA PHE A 15 2.83 -6.08 7.75
C PHE A 15 3.09 -6.02 9.25
N VAL A 16 4.33 -6.33 9.66
CA VAL A 16 4.75 -6.32 11.07
C VAL A 16 5.56 -5.07 11.41
N ARG A 17 5.50 -4.64 12.69
CA ARG A 17 6.37 -3.60 13.28
C ARG A 17 6.42 -2.28 12.49
N THR A 18 5.28 -1.77 12.06
CA THR A 18 5.20 -0.40 11.51
C THR A 18 5.35 0.65 12.60
N LYS A 19 5.49 1.94 12.22
CA LYS A 19 5.52 3.10 13.13
C LYS A 19 4.19 3.13 13.92
N GLY A 20 4.17 2.47 15.08
CA GLY A 20 2.96 2.20 15.86
C GLY A 20 2.83 0.78 16.44
N LYS A 21 3.76 -0.15 16.14
CA LYS A 21 3.82 -1.54 16.66
C LYS A 21 2.58 -2.42 16.38
N LYS A 22 1.59 -1.96 15.61
CA LYS A 22 0.42 -2.76 15.24
C LYS A 22 0.71 -3.58 13.99
N ASN A 23 0.49 -4.88 14.09
CA ASN A 23 0.49 -5.77 12.93
C ASN A 23 -0.83 -5.60 12.19
N ARG A 24 -0.80 -5.67 10.87
CA ARG A 24 -2.01 -5.72 10.05
C ARG A 24 -1.83 -6.69 8.90
N SER A 25 -2.91 -7.38 8.56
CA SER A 25 -2.95 -8.35 7.47
C SER A 25 -3.90 -7.85 6.41
N ILE A 26 -3.43 -7.82 5.16
CA ILE A 26 -4.17 -7.30 4.01
C ILE A 26 -4.36 -8.46 3.03
N PRO A 27 -5.62 -8.80 2.67
CA PRO A 27 -5.87 -9.81 1.65
C PRO A 27 -5.34 -9.33 0.30
N ILE A 28 -4.83 -10.27 -0.49
CA ILE A 28 -4.34 -10.06 -1.85
C ILE A 28 -5.00 -11.07 -2.78
N SER A 29 -4.99 -10.79 -4.08
CA SER A 29 -5.54 -11.73 -5.07
C SER A 29 -4.69 -13.00 -5.16
N LYS A 30 -5.28 -14.04 -5.78
CA LYS A 30 -4.58 -15.31 -6.03
C LYS A 30 -3.39 -15.10 -6.95
N GLU A 31 -3.58 -14.29 -7.99
CA GLU A 31 -2.59 -13.99 -9.02
C GLU A 31 -1.37 -13.29 -8.39
N LEU A 32 -1.61 -12.24 -7.60
CA LEU A 32 -0.53 -11.53 -6.90
C LEU A 32 0.19 -12.44 -5.89
N TYR A 33 -0.54 -13.32 -5.20
CA TYR A 33 0.08 -14.28 -4.30
C TYR A 33 1.03 -15.22 -5.06
N GLU A 34 0.57 -15.79 -6.18
CA GLU A 34 1.34 -16.70 -7.03
C GLU A 34 2.61 -16.04 -7.59
N GLU A 35 2.49 -14.79 -8.06
CA GLU A 35 3.63 -13.99 -8.51
C GLU A 35 4.67 -13.77 -7.40
N ILE A 36 4.22 -13.42 -6.19
CA ILE A 36 5.13 -13.15 -5.06
C ILE A 36 5.84 -14.43 -4.59
N ILE A 37 5.13 -15.56 -4.48
CA ILE A 37 5.76 -16.80 -3.99
C ILE A 37 6.71 -17.45 -5.01
N ALA A 38 6.58 -17.10 -6.30
CA ALA A 38 7.49 -17.55 -7.34
C ALA A 38 8.86 -16.84 -7.26
N LEU A 39 8.94 -15.69 -6.58
CA LEU A 39 10.20 -15.00 -6.33
C LEU A 39 11.12 -15.81 -5.42
N GLU A 40 12.40 -15.86 -5.80
CA GLU A 40 13.44 -16.53 -5.05
C GLU A 40 13.91 -15.68 -3.84
N GLY A 41 14.48 -16.35 -2.84
CA GLY A 41 15.09 -15.71 -1.67
C GLY A 41 14.15 -15.49 -0.48
N PHE A 42 14.76 -15.20 0.68
CA PHE A 42 14.03 -14.93 1.93
C PHE A 42 13.41 -13.52 1.97
N ARG A 43 14.09 -12.55 1.34
CA ARG A 43 13.60 -11.18 1.15
C ARG A 43 13.24 -11.04 -0.32
N PHE A 44 11.99 -10.69 -0.60
CA PHE A 44 11.49 -10.61 -1.98
C PHE A 44 12.08 -9.45 -2.78
N PHE A 45 12.42 -8.37 -2.09
CA PHE A 45 12.85 -7.13 -2.73
C PHE A 45 14.14 -6.61 -2.09
N THR A 46 15.06 -6.18 -2.95
CA THR A 46 16.21 -5.34 -2.58
C THR A 46 15.78 -3.89 -2.47
N ASP A 47 16.66 -3.02 -1.98
CA ASP A 47 16.41 -1.59 -2.00
C ASP A 47 16.30 -1.11 -3.44
N CYS A 48 15.12 -0.61 -3.80
CA CYS A 48 14.79 -0.14 -5.14
C CYS A 48 14.44 1.35 -5.17
N TYR A 49 14.74 2.11 -4.11
CA TYR A 49 14.34 3.52 -4.00
C TYR A 49 14.87 4.37 -5.15
N PHE A 50 16.17 4.25 -5.46
CA PHE A 50 16.80 5.02 -6.52
C PHE A 50 16.34 4.58 -7.92
N GLN A 51 16.07 3.28 -8.11
CA GLN A 51 15.50 2.77 -9.34
C GLN A 51 14.09 3.31 -9.54
N PHE A 52 13.26 3.32 -8.48
CA PHE A 52 11.93 3.89 -8.52
C PHE A 52 11.96 5.40 -8.82
N LEU A 53 12.85 6.15 -8.17
CA LEU A 53 13.09 7.57 -8.48
C LEU A 53 13.44 7.76 -9.96
N SER A 54 14.41 6.99 -10.47
CA SER A 54 14.84 7.08 -11.88
C SER A 54 13.73 6.74 -12.87
N VAL A 55 12.85 5.79 -12.54
CA VAL A 55 11.67 5.49 -13.37
C VAL A 55 10.68 6.64 -13.33
N MET A 56 10.42 7.21 -12.15
CA MET A 56 9.53 8.36 -12.00
C MET A 56 10.02 9.58 -12.78
N ASP A 57 11.33 9.84 -12.81
CA ASP A 57 11.95 10.93 -13.59
C ASP A 57 11.79 10.75 -15.11
N LYS A 58 11.51 9.53 -15.58
CA LYS A 58 11.22 9.24 -17.00
C LYS A 58 9.73 9.38 -17.35
N THR A 59 8.87 9.61 -16.36
CA THR A 59 7.44 9.84 -16.58
C THR A 59 7.13 11.33 -16.61
N SER A 60 5.93 11.70 -17.08
CA SER A 60 5.41 13.06 -16.95
C SER A 60 4.81 13.38 -15.57
N ILE A 61 4.94 12.47 -14.59
CA ILE A 61 4.31 12.60 -13.28
C ILE A 61 5.17 13.48 -12.38
N VAL A 62 4.66 14.64 -12.02
CA VAL A 62 5.30 15.57 -11.06
C VAL A 62 4.76 15.30 -9.66
N LEU A 63 5.64 15.00 -8.71
CA LEU A 63 5.28 14.75 -7.31
C LEU A 63 5.70 15.92 -6.41
N PRO A 64 4.88 16.30 -5.41
CA PRO A 64 5.32 17.18 -4.35
C PRO A 64 6.54 16.61 -3.61
N ARG A 65 7.41 17.50 -3.12
CA ARG A 65 8.62 17.11 -2.39
C ARG A 65 8.28 16.15 -1.24
N GLY A 66 8.95 15.00 -1.20
CA GLY A 66 8.80 13.99 -0.16
C GLY A 66 7.66 12.98 -0.36
N GLN A 67 6.89 13.07 -1.45
CA GLN A 67 5.76 12.16 -1.70
C GLN A 67 6.15 10.84 -2.39
N LEU A 68 7.35 10.74 -2.94
CA LEU A 68 7.79 9.55 -3.69
C LEU A 68 7.57 8.23 -2.92
N THR A 69 7.86 8.22 -1.62
CA THR A 69 7.72 7.03 -0.77
C THR A 69 6.27 6.63 -0.48
N HIS A 70 5.31 7.55 -0.65
CA HIS A 70 3.91 7.35 -0.28
C HIS A 70 2.96 7.47 -1.48
N VAL A 71 3.45 7.84 -2.67
CA VAL A 71 2.61 8.06 -3.84
C VAL A 71 1.76 6.84 -4.18
N LEU A 72 2.34 5.64 -4.19
CA LEU A 72 1.60 4.41 -4.47
C LEU A 72 0.57 4.08 -3.38
N LEU A 73 0.86 4.42 -2.12
CA LEU A 73 -0.09 4.28 -1.02
C LEU A 73 -1.27 5.25 -1.18
N HIS A 74 -1.02 6.47 -1.64
CA HIS A 74 -2.04 7.47 -1.95
C HIS A 74 -2.88 7.04 -3.16
N THR A 75 -2.25 6.49 -4.19
CA THR A 75 -2.95 5.90 -5.34
C THR A 75 -3.91 4.79 -4.89
N PHE A 76 -3.43 3.82 -4.10
CA PHE A 76 -4.30 2.78 -3.55
C PHE A 76 -5.48 3.36 -2.77
N ALA A 77 -5.21 4.28 -1.83
CA ALA A 77 -6.26 4.84 -0.98
C ALA A 77 -7.30 5.66 -1.76
N ALA A 78 -6.86 6.41 -2.77
CA ALA A 78 -7.74 7.16 -3.66
C ALA A 78 -8.66 6.23 -4.45
N HIS A 79 -8.09 5.24 -5.15
CA HIS A 79 -8.87 4.29 -5.94
C HIS A 79 -9.81 3.44 -5.08
N PHE A 80 -9.40 3.09 -3.86
CA PHE A 80 -10.26 2.36 -2.92
C PHE A 80 -11.52 3.16 -2.58
N MET A 81 -11.39 4.45 -2.26
CA MET A 81 -12.54 5.32 -1.97
C MET A 81 -13.39 5.59 -3.21
N MET A 82 -12.76 5.85 -4.37
CA MET A 82 -13.48 6.06 -5.63
C MET A 82 -14.32 4.84 -6.04
N SER A 83 -13.89 3.64 -5.64
CA SER A 83 -14.63 2.39 -5.90
C SER A 83 -15.75 2.13 -4.89
N GLY A 84 -16.08 3.08 -4.01
CA GLY A 84 -17.11 2.93 -2.98
C GLY A 84 -16.66 2.19 -1.72
N GLY A 85 -15.34 2.10 -1.50
CA GLY A 85 -14.79 1.44 -0.31
C GLY A 85 -15.19 2.12 1.01
N ASN A 86 -15.31 1.34 2.08
CA ASN A 86 -15.64 1.85 3.41
C ASN A 86 -14.42 2.55 4.05
N ILE A 87 -14.58 3.81 4.48
CA ILE A 87 -13.50 4.62 5.05
C ILE A 87 -12.87 4.01 6.32
N LEU A 88 -13.65 3.27 7.13
CA LEU A 88 -13.15 2.59 8.32
C LEU A 88 -12.30 1.38 7.98
N ASP A 89 -12.61 0.68 6.88
CA ASP A 89 -11.79 -0.41 6.40
C ASP A 89 -10.50 0.11 5.77
N LEU A 90 -10.56 1.21 5.03
CA LEU A 90 -9.36 1.89 4.55
C LEU A 90 -8.43 2.30 5.71
N GLN A 91 -8.98 2.82 6.82
CA GLN A 91 -8.18 3.16 8.00
C GLN A 91 -7.39 1.94 8.52
N LYS A 92 -8.04 0.78 8.62
CA LYS A 92 -7.41 -0.47 9.07
C LYS A 92 -6.34 -0.94 8.08
N ILE A 93 -6.63 -0.91 6.78
CA ILE A 93 -5.73 -1.32 5.70
C ILE A 93 -4.46 -0.45 5.68
N LEU A 94 -4.61 0.87 5.82
CA LEU A 94 -3.48 1.80 5.88
C LEU A 94 -2.75 1.75 7.23
N GLY A 95 -3.38 1.20 8.27
CA GLY A 95 -2.84 1.15 9.62
C GLY A 95 -2.81 2.53 10.29
N HIS A 96 -3.74 3.42 9.93
CA HIS A 96 -3.86 4.74 10.53
C HIS A 96 -4.43 4.66 11.94
N HIS A 97 -3.72 5.26 12.91
CA HIS A 97 -4.17 5.30 14.30
C HIS A 97 -5.39 6.21 14.48
N ASP A 98 -5.35 7.40 13.89
CA ASP A 98 -6.43 8.38 13.92
C ASP A 98 -7.17 8.37 12.59
N ILE A 99 -8.50 8.29 12.64
CA ILE A 99 -9.38 8.36 11.48
C ILE A 99 -9.16 9.64 10.69
N LYS A 100 -8.78 10.75 11.35
CA LYS A 100 -8.48 12.04 10.68
C LYS A 100 -7.42 11.90 9.59
N MET A 101 -6.45 10.98 9.74
CA MET A 101 -5.44 10.72 8.71
C MET A 101 -6.05 10.10 7.44
N THR A 102 -7.09 9.26 7.61
CA THR A 102 -7.81 8.62 6.50
C THR A 102 -8.86 9.53 5.90
N MET A 103 -9.45 10.45 6.70
CA MET A 103 -10.47 11.40 6.22
C MET A 103 -10.00 12.27 5.05
N ARG A 104 -8.68 12.41 4.83
CA ARG A 104 -8.15 13.07 3.63
C ARG A 104 -8.64 12.47 2.31
N TYR A 105 -9.09 11.20 2.29
CA TYR A 105 -9.60 10.54 1.09
C TYR A 105 -11.13 10.50 1.02
N ALA A 106 -11.85 10.95 2.06
CA ALA A 106 -13.30 10.83 2.13
C ALA A 106 -14.02 11.58 0.99
N HIS A 107 -13.44 12.69 0.53
CA HIS A 107 -13.97 13.48 -0.59
C HIS A 107 -13.93 12.75 -1.95
N LEU A 108 -13.26 11.61 -2.04
CA LEU A 108 -13.18 10.77 -3.25
C LEU A 108 -14.26 9.68 -3.29
N ALA A 109 -15.06 9.53 -2.23
CA ALA A 109 -16.15 8.58 -2.21
C ALA A 109 -17.19 8.94 -3.29
N PRO A 110 -17.74 7.96 -4.03
CA PRO A 110 -18.84 8.22 -4.94
C PRO A 110 -20.04 8.75 -4.17
N LEU A 111 -20.81 9.63 -4.81
CA LEU A 111 -22.08 10.08 -4.24
C LEU A 111 -23.03 8.87 -4.10
N PRO A 112 -23.79 8.77 -3.00
CA PRO A 112 -24.83 7.76 -2.89
C PRO A 112 -25.85 7.93 -4.05
N PRO A 113 -26.45 6.82 -4.52
CA PRO A 113 -27.46 6.85 -5.58
C PRO A 113 -28.69 7.67 -5.20
#